data_AF-A0A1E4FUC5-F1
#
_entry.id   AF-A0A1E4FUC5-F1
#
_cell.length_a   1.000
_cell.length_b   1.000
_cell.length_c   1.000
_cell.angle_alpha   90.00
_cell.angle_beta   90.00
_cell.angle_gamma   90.00
#
_symmetry.space_group_name_H-M   'P 1'
#
loop_
_entity.id
_entity.type
_entity.pdbx_description
1 polymer ?
#
loop_
_entity_poly.entity_id
_entity_poly.type
_entity_poly.pdbx_seq_one_letter_code
_entity_poly.pdbx_strand_id
1 'polypeptide(L)'
;MRKKILLFVLTLIAVPLCCSAVDDYRRFSLALGLREEADELDHQGRTEEALLRLELARQTYPDFLDIYQEMAEIHIERKEWELAYAAVDEAVRRCPPLPASQAIVYRQRGFCLARWGKLGEAAADFRTALRYDPAESLSRRLLAQASALGSQSSTLLPSGSITQAKSP
;
A
#
# COMPACT_ATOMS: atom_id res chain seq x y z
N MET A 1 14.26 -39.09 33.57
CA MET A 1 14.95 -38.57 32.37
C MET A 1 14.06 -37.71 31.45
N ARG A 2 12.78 -38.05 31.23
CA ARG A 2 11.87 -37.29 30.35
C ARG A 2 11.65 -35.80 30.71
N LYS A 3 11.59 -35.43 32.01
CA LYS A 3 11.43 -34.02 32.45
C LYS A 3 12.65 -33.12 32.15
N LYS A 4 13.88 -33.67 32.21
CA LYS A 4 15.10 -32.91 31.89
C LYS A 4 15.22 -32.64 30.39
N ILE A 5 14.79 -33.59 29.56
CA ILE A 5 14.72 -33.43 28.10
C ILE A 5 13.65 -32.40 27.71
N LEU A 6 12.47 -32.43 28.35
CA LEU A 6 11.41 -31.45 28.10
C LEU A 6 11.82 -30.02 28.47
N LEU A 7 12.49 -29.81 29.62
CA LEU A 7 12.99 -28.48 30.01
C LEU A 7 14.04 -27.96 29.03
N PHE A 8 14.96 -28.83 28.57
CA PHE A 8 16.03 -28.46 27.65
C PHE A 8 15.50 -28.08 26.27
N VAL A 9 14.51 -28.83 25.77
CA VAL A 9 13.80 -28.52 24.51
C VAL A 9 12.99 -27.23 24.64
N LEU A 10 12.35 -26.99 25.78
CA LEU A 10 11.60 -25.76 26.02
C LEU A 10 12.52 -24.52 26.01
N THR A 11 13.71 -24.61 26.62
CA THR A 11 14.70 -23.52 26.60
C THR A 11 15.32 -23.31 25.21
N LEU A 12 15.57 -24.39 24.47
CA LEU A 12 16.10 -24.34 23.10
C LEU A 12 15.14 -23.68 22.10
N ILE A 13 13.83 -23.74 22.34
CA ILE A 13 12.82 -23.13 21.48
C ILE A 13 12.39 -21.76 21.99
N ALA A 14 12.24 -21.59 23.31
CA ALA A 14 11.76 -20.33 23.90
C ALA A 14 12.77 -19.18 23.83
N VAL A 15 14.08 -19.46 23.95
CA VAL A 15 15.11 -18.41 23.90
C VAL A 15 15.25 -17.80 22.50
N PRO A 16 15.31 -18.58 21.39
CA PRO A 16 15.33 -18.01 20.05
C PRO A 16 14.06 -17.26 19.66
N LEU A 17 12.87 -17.76 20.07
CA LEU A 17 11.61 -17.05 19.85
C LEU A 17 11.57 -15.70 20.58
N CYS A 18 12.14 -15.64 21.78
CA CYS A 18 12.21 -14.39 22.54
C CYS A 18 13.21 -13.40 21.91
N CYS A 19 14.37 -13.87 21.45
CA CYS A 19 15.33 -13.03 20.71
C CYS A 19 14.73 -12.50 19.40
N SER A 20 14.04 -13.33 18.61
CA SER A 20 13.45 -12.89 17.35
C SER A 20 12.33 -11.86 17.56
N ALA A 21 11.50 -12.04 18.58
CA ALA A 21 10.43 -11.09 18.89
C ALA A 21 10.96 -9.74 19.40
N VAL A 22 12.02 -9.75 20.23
CA VAL A 22 12.67 -8.53 20.69
C VAL A 22 13.36 -7.79 19.54
N ASP A 23 14.01 -8.52 18.63
CA ASP A 23 14.66 -7.93 17.46
C ASP A 23 13.64 -7.36 16.47
N ASP A 24 12.51 -8.05 16.26
CA ASP A 24 11.41 -7.58 15.43
C ASP A 24 10.80 -6.28 15.98
N TYR A 25 10.51 -6.25 17.28
CA TYR A 25 10.01 -5.06 17.96
C TYR A 25 10.98 -3.88 17.88
N ARG A 26 12.30 -4.13 18.04
CA ARG A 26 13.32 -3.07 17.91
C ARG A 26 13.37 -2.49 16.51
N ARG A 27 13.31 -3.34 15.48
CA ARG A 27 13.30 -2.90 14.08
C ARG A 27 12.03 -2.11 13.78
N PHE A 28 10.87 -2.59 14.23
CA PHE A 28 9.62 -1.86 14.11
C PHE A 28 9.68 -0.50 14.79
N SER A 29 10.16 -0.44 16.05
CA SER A 29 10.29 0.81 16.81
C SER A 29 11.23 1.80 16.13
N LEU A 30 12.32 1.33 15.53
CA LEU A 30 13.24 2.18 14.78
C LEU A 30 12.59 2.69 13.48
N ALA A 31 11.92 1.82 12.73
CA ALA A 31 11.20 2.19 11.52
C ALA A 31 10.06 3.18 11.80
N LEU A 32 9.37 3.05 12.94
CA LEU A 32 8.35 3.99 13.39
C LEU A 32 8.95 5.39 13.63
N GLY A 33 10.06 5.48 14.36
CA GLY A 33 10.72 6.78 14.58
C GLY A 33 11.22 7.42 13.28
N LEU A 34 11.71 6.62 12.34
CA LEU A 34 12.11 7.12 11.01
C LEU A 34 10.92 7.61 10.18
N ARG A 35 9.75 6.94 10.28
CA ARG A 35 8.51 7.39 9.64
C ARG A 35 8.02 8.71 10.25
N GLU A 36 8.03 8.82 11.58
CA GLU A 36 7.63 10.05 12.27
C GLU A 36 8.54 11.23 11.91
N GLU A 37 9.86 11.01 11.86
CA GLU A 37 10.79 12.04 11.40
C GLU A 37 10.56 12.41 9.93
N ALA A 38 10.21 11.45 9.07
CA ALA A 38 9.86 11.73 7.69
C ALA A 38 8.63 12.63 7.57
N ASP A 39 7.58 12.34 8.34
CA ASP A 39 6.35 13.14 8.40
C ASP A 39 6.65 14.59 8.82
N GLU A 40 7.48 14.77 9.87
CA GLU A 40 7.92 16.10 10.31
C GLU A 40 8.72 16.85 9.23
N LEU A 41 9.61 16.15 8.51
CA LEU A 41 10.41 16.72 7.44
C LEU A 41 9.54 17.15 6.25
N ASP A 42 8.54 16.35 5.89
CA ASP A 42 7.64 16.65 4.78
C ASP A 42 6.76 17.87 5.08
N HIS A 43 6.24 17.97 6.31
CA HIS A 43 5.53 19.16 6.79
C HIS A 43 6.39 20.44 6.75
N GLN A 44 7.72 20.31 6.83
CA GLN A 44 8.67 21.43 6.67
C GLN A 44 9.01 21.74 5.19
N GLY A 45 8.45 20.99 4.24
CA GLY A 45 8.77 21.07 2.82
C GLY A 45 10.11 20.42 2.45
N ARG A 46 10.74 19.69 3.37
CA ARG A 46 12.00 18.96 3.17
C ARG A 46 11.74 17.54 2.65
N THR A 47 10.87 17.44 1.64
CA THR A 47 10.30 16.19 1.15
C THR A 47 11.35 15.18 0.64
N GLU A 48 12.46 15.64 0.05
CA GLU A 48 13.55 14.72 -0.34
C GLU A 48 14.17 14.02 0.87
N GLU A 49 14.37 14.75 1.97
CA GLU A 49 14.91 14.19 3.20
C GLU A 49 13.89 13.25 3.86
N ALA A 50 12.60 13.59 3.79
CA ALA A 50 11.52 12.72 4.23
C ALA A 50 11.54 11.37 3.48
N LEU A 51 11.65 11.39 2.15
CA LEU A 51 11.74 10.17 1.34
C LEU A 51 12.99 9.34 1.68
N LEU A 52 14.12 9.97 2.00
CA LEU A 52 15.31 9.24 2.48
C LEU A 52 15.07 8.55 3.82
N ARG A 53 14.33 9.17 4.74
CA ARG A 53 13.95 8.54 6.02
C ARG A 53 12.97 7.40 5.84
N LEU A 54 11.99 7.56 4.96
CA LEU A 54 11.06 6.47 4.60
C LEU A 54 11.78 5.30 3.93
N GLU A 55 12.76 5.57 3.06
CA GLU A 55 13.57 4.53 2.45
C GLU A 55 14.40 3.76 3.49
N LEU A 56 15.00 4.46 4.47
CA LEU A 56 15.69 3.81 5.57
C LEU A 56 14.72 3.01 6.46
N ALA A 57 13.52 3.54 6.72
CA ALA A 57 12.47 2.83 7.46
C ALA A 57 12.07 1.54 6.73
N ARG A 58 11.89 1.60 5.40
CA ARG A 58 11.56 0.47 4.54
C ARG A 58 12.62 -0.62 4.60
N GLN A 59 13.90 -0.25 4.61
CA GLN A 59 15.01 -1.20 4.76
C GLN A 59 15.06 -1.81 6.16
N THR A 60 14.67 -1.04 7.19
CA THR A 60 14.71 -1.45 8.60
C THR A 60 13.58 -2.43 8.94
N TYR A 61 12.36 -2.13 8.50
CA TYR A 61 11.17 -2.96 8.73
C TYR A 61 10.25 -2.95 7.50
N PRO A 62 10.51 -3.83 6.50
CA PRO A 62 9.79 -3.83 5.22
C PRO A 62 8.29 -4.16 5.30
N ASP A 63 7.82 -4.71 6.42
CA ASP A 63 6.42 -5.12 6.57
C ASP A 63 5.56 -4.03 7.22
N PHE A 64 6.14 -2.86 7.54
CA PHE A 64 5.42 -1.73 8.11
C PHE A 64 4.72 -0.93 6.99
N LEU A 65 3.44 -1.24 6.80
CA LEU A 65 2.65 -0.75 5.67
C LEU A 65 2.53 0.78 5.60
N ASP A 66 2.56 1.46 6.75
CA ASP A 66 2.41 2.92 6.80
C ASP A 66 3.53 3.62 6.02
N ILE A 67 4.75 3.08 6.02
CA ILE A 67 5.88 3.63 5.26
C ILE A 67 5.53 3.80 3.78
N TYR A 68 4.92 2.77 3.19
CA TYR A 68 4.54 2.80 1.77
C TYR A 68 3.38 3.75 1.50
N GLN A 69 2.50 3.96 2.48
CA GLN A 69 1.42 4.94 2.37
C GLN A 69 1.96 6.35 2.34
N GLU A 70 2.87 6.70 3.26
CA GLU A 70 3.51 8.01 3.30
C GLU A 70 4.29 8.28 2.00
N MET A 71 5.08 7.31 1.53
CA MET A 71 5.80 7.43 0.25
C MET A 71 4.83 7.67 -0.91
N ALA A 72 3.73 6.94 -0.95
CA ALA A 72 2.74 7.09 -2.01
C ALA A 72 2.02 8.45 -1.96
N GLU A 73 1.71 8.96 -0.77
CA GLU A 73 1.09 10.28 -0.57
C GLU A 73 2.02 11.39 -1.07
N ILE A 74 3.28 11.38 -0.65
CA ILE A 74 4.31 12.32 -1.14
C ILE A 74 4.39 12.31 -2.67
N HIS A 75 4.47 11.12 -3.29
CA HIS A 75 4.54 11.00 -4.74
C HIS A 75 3.23 11.43 -5.43
N ILE A 76 2.06 11.21 -4.81
CA ILE A 76 0.75 11.66 -5.31
C ILE A 76 0.68 13.20 -5.33
N GLU A 77 1.17 13.87 -4.30
CA GLU A 77 1.20 15.33 -4.22
C GLU A 77 2.08 15.93 -5.32
N ARG A 78 3.21 15.27 -5.58
CA ARG A 78 4.15 15.62 -6.67
C ARG A 78 3.67 15.19 -8.07
N LYS A 79 2.54 14.47 -8.15
CA LYS A 79 2.00 13.90 -9.40
C LYS A 79 2.92 12.86 -10.05
N GLU A 80 3.78 12.23 -9.26
CA GLU A 80 4.69 11.17 -9.66
C GLU A 80 3.98 9.80 -9.55
N TRP A 81 2.95 9.63 -10.39
CA TRP A 81 2.00 8.53 -10.26
C TRP A 81 2.61 7.13 -10.33
N GLU A 82 3.66 6.97 -11.13
CA GLU A 82 4.39 5.70 -11.28
C GLU A 82 5.09 5.31 -9.98
N LEU A 83 5.75 6.26 -9.32
CA LEU A 83 6.43 6.05 -8.04
C LEU A 83 5.42 5.79 -6.92
N ALA A 84 4.34 6.58 -6.88
CA ALA A 84 3.25 6.36 -5.94
C ALA A 84 2.66 4.95 -6.08
N TYR A 85 2.39 4.51 -7.31
CA TYR A 85 1.87 3.17 -7.59
C TYR A 85 2.87 2.08 -7.17
N ALA A 86 4.16 2.26 -7.47
CA ALA A 86 5.18 1.29 -7.10
C ALA A 86 5.25 1.09 -5.58
N ALA A 87 5.14 2.16 -4.79
CA ALA A 87 5.13 2.10 -3.33
C ALA A 87 3.93 1.30 -2.80
N VAL A 88 2.70 1.63 -3.21
CA VAL A 88 1.49 0.91 -2.75
C VAL A 88 1.42 -0.52 -3.28
N ASP A 89 1.97 -0.80 -4.47
CA ASP A 89 2.01 -2.16 -5.02
C ASP A 89 3.03 -3.04 -4.27
N GLU A 90 4.11 -2.46 -3.75
CA GLU A 90 4.98 -3.13 -2.78
C GLU A 90 4.25 -3.39 -1.46
N ALA A 91 3.48 -2.43 -0.96
CA ALA A 91 2.66 -2.61 0.25
C ALA A 91 1.70 -3.80 0.10
N VAL A 92 1.06 -3.98 -1.06
CA VAL A 92 0.20 -5.14 -1.34
C VAL A 92 0.96 -6.46 -1.26
N ARG A 93 2.22 -6.51 -1.72
CA ARG A 93 3.07 -7.73 -1.63
C ARG A 93 3.53 -8.04 -0.20
N ARG A 94 3.70 -7.01 0.63
CA ARG A 94 4.16 -7.12 2.03
C ARG A 94 3.01 -7.26 3.03
N CYS A 95 1.79 -6.95 2.59
CA CYS A 95 0.60 -6.93 3.41
C CYS A 95 0.40 -8.26 4.15
N PRO A 96 0.29 -8.25 5.50
CA PRO A 96 -0.14 -9.42 6.24
C PRO A 96 -1.50 -9.91 5.72
N PRO A 97 -1.77 -11.22 5.72
CA PRO A 97 -3.02 -11.80 5.23
C PRO A 97 -4.19 -11.60 6.22
N LEU A 98 -4.27 -10.43 6.83
CA LEU A 98 -5.34 -10.01 7.73
C LEU A 98 -6.37 -9.18 6.93
N PRO A 99 -7.68 -9.45 7.07
CA PRO A 99 -8.71 -8.74 6.30
C PRO A 99 -8.62 -7.21 6.39
N ALA A 100 -8.38 -6.67 7.60
CA ALA A 100 -8.27 -5.22 7.79
C ALA A 100 -7.08 -4.62 7.01
N SER A 101 -5.90 -5.24 7.09
CA SER A 101 -4.72 -4.79 6.35
C SER A 101 -4.93 -4.89 4.85
N GLN A 102 -5.56 -5.99 4.38
CA GLN A 102 -5.88 -6.16 2.97
C GLN A 102 -6.84 -5.10 2.46
N ALA A 103 -7.91 -4.81 3.20
CA ALA A 103 -8.84 -3.73 2.84
C ALA A 103 -8.10 -2.40 2.66
N ILE A 104 -7.22 -2.05 3.60
CA ILE A 104 -6.45 -0.81 3.58
C ILE A 104 -5.53 -0.73 2.35
N VAL A 105 -4.68 -1.73 2.08
CA VAL A 105 -3.71 -1.66 0.98
C VAL A 105 -4.37 -1.62 -0.39
N TYR A 106 -5.45 -2.39 -0.61
CA TYR A 106 -6.20 -2.34 -1.88
C TYR A 106 -6.91 -0.99 -2.05
N ARG A 107 -7.42 -0.40 -0.98
CA ARG A 107 -7.99 0.95 -1.03
C ARG A 107 -6.93 1.99 -1.40
N GLN A 108 -5.75 1.93 -0.77
CA GLN A 108 -4.66 2.88 -1.05
C GLN A 108 -4.16 2.75 -2.50
N ARG A 109 -3.97 1.53 -3.00
CA ARG A 109 -3.60 1.31 -4.40
C ARG A 109 -4.69 1.77 -5.37
N GLY A 110 -5.96 1.50 -5.06
CA GLY A 110 -7.09 2.03 -5.83
C GLY A 110 -7.13 3.57 -5.86
N PHE A 111 -6.83 4.22 -4.74
CA PHE A 111 -6.73 5.68 -4.68
C PHE A 111 -5.60 6.22 -5.56
N CYS A 112 -4.41 5.62 -5.47
CA CYS A 112 -3.28 5.96 -6.33
C CYS A 112 -3.63 5.79 -7.83
N LEU A 113 -4.22 4.66 -8.21
CA LEU A 113 -4.66 4.39 -9.58
C LEU A 113 -5.70 5.42 -10.06
N ALA A 114 -6.63 5.82 -9.20
CA ALA A 114 -7.62 6.84 -9.54
C ALA A 114 -6.96 8.20 -9.80
N ARG A 115 -5.97 8.59 -8.98
CA ARG A 115 -5.19 9.82 -9.17
C ARG A 115 -4.34 9.78 -10.44
N TRP A 116 -3.85 8.60 -10.82
CA TRP A 116 -3.17 8.35 -12.10
C TRP A 116 -4.12 8.33 -13.31
N GLY A 117 -5.44 8.33 -13.11
CA GLY A 117 -6.43 8.26 -14.19
C GLY A 117 -6.75 6.85 -14.68
N LYS A 118 -6.19 5.81 -14.04
CA LYS A 118 -6.48 4.39 -14.31
C LYS A 118 -7.76 3.94 -13.59
N LEU A 119 -8.87 4.59 -13.94
CA LEU A 119 -10.15 4.47 -13.23
C LEU A 119 -10.73 3.05 -13.21
N GLY A 120 -10.52 2.27 -14.27
CA GLY A 120 -10.96 0.87 -14.33
C GLY A 120 -10.24 -0.03 -13.33
N GLU A 121 -8.91 0.09 -13.26
CA GLU A 121 -8.07 -0.63 -12.30
C GLU A 121 -8.36 -0.17 -10.86
N ALA A 122 -8.53 1.13 -10.65
CA ALA A 122 -8.93 1.70 -9.36
C ALA A 122 -10.26 1.10 -8.86
N ALA A 123 -11.26 1.01 -9.72
CA ALA A 123 -12.55 0.40 -9.37
C ALA A 123 -12.42 -1.10 -9.02
N ALA A 124 -11.51 -1.84 -9.67
CA ALA A 124 -11.25 -3.24 -9.31
C ALA A 124 -10.62 -3.35 -7.90
N ASP A 125 -9.69 -2.46 -7.58
CA ASP A 125 -9.05 -2.41 -6.27
C ASP A 125 -10.03 -2.00 -5.15
N PHE A 126 -10.88 -0.98 -5.37
CA PHE A 126 -11.92 -0.63 -4.39
C PHE A 126 -12.93 -1.75 -4.16
N ARG A 127 -13.31 -2.51 -5.20
CA ARG A 127 -14.13 -3.72 -5.02
C ARG A 127 -13.40 -4.78 -4.21
N THR A 128 -12.09 -4.91 -4.37
CA THR A 128 -11.26 -5.83 -3.59
C THR A 128 -11.20 -5.41 -2.13
N ALA A 129 -10.99 -4.12 -1.85
CA ALA A 129 -11.05 -3.58 -0.49
C ALA A 129 -12.40 -3.89 0.19
N LEU A 130 -13.51 -3.66 -0.51
CA LEU A 130 -14.87 -3.95 -0.01
C LEU A 130 -15.17 -5.44 0.18
N ARG A 131 -14.42 -6.36 -0.46
CA ARG A 131 -14.54 -7.80 -0.17
C ARG A 131 -13.93 -8.14 1.20
N TYR A 132 -12.89 -7.42 1.62
CA TYR A 132 -12.24 -7.61 2.91
C TYR A 132 -12.92 -6.83 4.03
N ASP A 133 -13.39 -5.60 3.76
CA ASP A 133 -14.22 -4.82 4.67
C ASP A 133 -15.47 -4.28 3.93
N PRO A 134 -16.58 -5.02 3.97
CA PRO A 134 -17.84 -4.61 3.34
C PRO A 134 -18.48 -3.37 3.96
N ALA A 135 -18.15 -3.03 5.22
CA ALA A 135 -18.74 -1.91 5.94
C ALA A 135 -18.06 -0.58 5.57
N GLU A 136 -16.87 -0.62 4.97
CA GLU A 136 -16.06 0.55 4.68
C GLU A 136 -16.75 1.55 3.74
N SER A 137 -17.14 2.70 4.30
CA SER A 137 -17.87 3.74 3.57
C SER A 137 -16.99 4.47 2.55
N LEU A 138 -15.70 4.64 2.83
CA LEU A 138 -14.75 5.35 1.97
C LEU A 138 -14.55 4.62 0.64
N SER A 139 -14.20 3.33 0.67
CA SER A 139 -14.03 2.51 -0.53
C SER A 139 -15.30 2.46 -1.39
N ARG A 140 -16.48 2.44 -0.77
CA ARG A 140 -17.77 2.50 -1.51
C ARG A 140 -17.95 3.82 -2.26
N ARG A 141 -17.63 4.95 -1.63
CA ARG A 141 -17.68 6.27 -2.28
C ARG A 141 -16.67 6.37 -3.42
N LEU A 142 -15.43 5.95 -3.19
CA LEU A 142 -14.37 5.98 -4.19
C LEU A 142 -14.68 5.08 -5.40
N LEU A 143 -15.26 3.89 -5.16
CA LEU A 143 -15.74 3.02 -6.23
C LEU A 143 -16.82 3.68 -7.09
N ALA A 144 -17.81 4.31 -6.46
CA ALA A 144 -18.87 5.01 -7.18
C ALA A 144 -18.31 6.15 -8.04
N GLN A 145 -17.38 6.94 -7.48
CA GLN A 145 -16.71 8.02 -8.20
C GLN A 145 -15.88 7.51 -9.38
N ALA A 146 -15.03 6.49 -9.16
CA ALA A 146 -14.18 5.92 -10.21
C ALA A 146 -15.01 5.31 -11.34
N SER A 147 -16.12 4.63 -11.01
CA SER A 147 -17.03 4.04 -12.01
C SER A 147 -17.78 5.11 -12.81
N ALA A 148 -18.25 6.18 -12.14
CA ALA A 148 -18.93 7.28 -12.81
C ALA A 148 -18.00 8.00 -13.79
N LEU A 149 -16.79 8.37 -13.35
CA LEU A 149 -15.80 9.03 -14.20
C LEU A 149 -15.34 8.12 -15.35
N GLY A 150 -15.11 6.83 -15.09
CA GLY A 150 -14.70 5.87 -16.14
C GLY A 150 -15.77 5.70 -17.22
N SER A 151 -17.06 5.72 -16.84
CA SER A 151 -18.15 5.68 -17.81
C SER A 151 -18.19 6.92 -18.70
N GLN A 152 -17.95 8.11 -18.15
CA GLN A 152 -17.93 9.37 -18.92
C GLN A 152 -16.76 9.44 -19.91
N SER A 153 -15.58 8.96 -19.51
CA SER A 153 -14.41 8.87 -20.40
C SER A 153 -14.65 7.92 -21.58
N SER A 154 -15.38 6.83 -21.35
CA SER A 154 -15.74 5.88 -22.41
C SER A 154 -16.77 6.44 -23.39
N THR A 155 -17.66 7.34 -22.96
CA THR A 155 -18.69 7.97 -23.81
C THR A 155 -18.14 9.12 -24.66
N LEU A 156 -17.01 9.72 -24.25
CA LEU A 156 -16.37 10.83 -24.96
C LEU A 156 -15.37 10.40 -26.03
N LEU A 157 -15.00 9.12 -26.10
CA LEU A 157 -14.36 8.57 -27.29
C LEU A 157 -15.46 8.32 -28.33
N PRO A 158 -15.53 9.09 -29.44
CA PRO A 158 -16.41 8.70 -30.52
C PRO A 158 -15.94 7.33 -30.96
N SER A 159 -16.87 6.38 -31.00
CA SER A 159 -16.77 5.17 -31.80
C SER A 159 -16.64 5.60 -33.26
N GLY A 160 -15.44 6.06 -33.63
CA GLY A 160 -14.99 6.25 -35.00
C GLY A 160 -14.82 4.88 -35.61
N SER A 161 -15.95 4.25 -35.92
CA SER A 161 -16.04 3.16 -36.87
C SER A 161 -15.25 3.59 -38.10
N ILE A 162 -14.11 2.94 -38.29
CA ILE A 162 -13.32 2.93 -39.51
C ILE A 162 -14.30 2.62 -40.64
N THR A 163 -14.69 3.66 -41.38
CA THR A 163 -15.43 3.50 -42.61
C THR A 163 -14.54 2.71 -43.57
N GLN A 164 -15.10 1.62 -44.08
CA GLN A 164 -14.52 0.81 -45.13
C GLN A 164 -13.95 1.70 -46.23
N ALA A 165 -12.63 1.68 -46.39
CA ALA A 165 -11.98 2.14 -47.61
C ALA A 165 -12.31 1.13 -48.71
N LYS A 166 -13.34 1.45 -49.47
CA LYS A 166 -13.57 0.90 -50.81
C LYS A 166 -12.43 1.39 -51.69
N SER A 167 -11.54 0.50 -52.11
CA SER A 167 -10.55 0.75 -53.17
C SER A 167 -11.15 0.31 -54.52
N PRO A 168 -10.82 1.00 -55.63
CA PRO A 168 -11.37 0.75 -56.96
C PRO A 168 -10.95 -0.61 -57.55
#